data_AF-A0A0M3IJB9-F1
#
_entry.id   AF-A0A0M3IJB9-F1
#
_cell.length_a   1.000
_cell.length_b   1.000
_cell.length_c   1.000
_cell.angle_alpha   90.00
_cell.angle_beta   90.00
_cell.angle_gamma   90.00
#
_symmetry.space_group_name_H-M   'P 1'
#
loop_
_entity.id
_entity.type
_entity.pdbx_description
1 polymer ?
#
loop_
_entity_poly.entity_id
_entity_poly.type
_entity_poly.pdbx_seq_one_letter_code
_entity_poly.pdbx_strand_id
1 'polypeptide(L)'
;MSAIPHDALVVQNVLKEMGVTDYEPRVVSQLLEFAYRYVNILFITSAWRGARPDRQFMLELAEQKNSIPLPAIRQNFGMRLPNDRFCLVQPNMQWKSRERLRELAEQMSRNQKEEAERSTETPRQTRPEAITSVLKRRPIDEEDYDT
;
A
#
# COMPACT_ATOMS: atom_id res chain seq x y z
N MET A 1 -46.59 20.93 3.83
CA MET A 1 -45.74 19.99 4.59
C MET A 1 -45.40 18.84 3.66
N SER A 2 -44.12 18.64 3.31
CA SER A 2 -43.71 17.53 2.45
C SER A 2 -43.98 16.22 3.20
N ALA A 3 -44.76 15.31 2.61
CA ALA A 3 -45.06 14.03 3.23
C ALA A 3 -43.77 13.23 3.41
N ILE A 4 -43.50 12.75 4.62
CA ILE A 4 -42.37 11.86 4.89
C ILE A 4 -42.63 10.54 4.14
N PRO A 5 -41.68 10.04 3.33
CA PRO A 5 -41.88 8.79 2.60
C PRO A 5 -42.00 7.61 3.57
N HIS A 6 -42.77 6.60 3.18
CA HIS A 6 -43.03 5.41 3.99
C HIS A 6 -41.75 4.74 4.50
N ASP A 7 -40.73 4.63 3.66
CA ASP A 7 -39.48 3.92 4.00
C ASP A 7 -38.65 4.69 5.05
N ALA A 8 -38.77 6.01 5.08
CA ALA A 8 -38.19 6.80 6.17
C ALA A 8 -38.91 6.53 7.51
N LEU A 9 -40.22 6.30 7.51
CA LEU A 9 -40.96 5.92 8.71
C LEU A 9 -40.53 4.54 9.23
N VAL A 10 -40.26 3.59 8.34
CA VAL A 10 -39.75 2.26 8.72
C VAL A 10 -38.40 2.39 9.42
N VAL A 11 -37.45 3.15 8.85
CA VAL A 11 -36.14 3.38 9.48
C VAL A 11 -36.27 4.07 10.84
N GLN A 12 -37.18 5.03 10.97
CA GLN A 12 -37.45 5.70 12.25
C GLN A 12 -38.03 4.76 13.30
N ASN A 13 -38.93 3.86 12.91
CA ASN A 13 -39.48 2.85 13.81
C ASN A 13 -38.40 1.88 14.29
N VAL A 14 -37.48 1.47 13.41
CA VAL A 14 -36.33 0.64 13.79
C VAL A 14 -35.42 1.35 14.78
N LEU A 15 -35.09 2.63 14.55
CA LEU A 15 -34.28 3.42 15.50
C LEU A 15 -34.97 3.54 16.87
N LYS A 16 -36.29 3.71 16.86
CA LYS A 16 -37.12 3.77 18.07
C LYS A 16 -37.14 2.45 18.85
N GLU A 17 -37.25 1.31 18.17
CA GLU A 17 -37.18 -0.03 18.80
C GLU A 17 -35.80 -0.30 19.40
N MET A 18 -34.74 0.21 18.79
CA MET A 18 -33.37 0.12 19.30
C MET A 18 -33.08 1.09 20.46
N GLY A 19 -34.08 1.86 20.91
CA GLY A 19 -33.95 2.84 21.99
C GLY A 19 -33.20 4.12 21.59
N VAL A 20 -33.00 4.36 20.29
CA VAL A 20 -32.32 5.56 19.77
C VAL A 20 -33.38 6.64 19.49
N THR A 21 -33.62 7.50 20.47
CA THR A 21 -34.62 8.59 20.38
C THR A 21 -34.03 9.92 19.93
N ASP A 22 -32.73 10.12 20.13
CA ASP A 22 -32.02 11.34 19.73
C ASP A 22 -31.06 11.05 18.57
N TYR A 23 -31.41 11.51 17.37
CA TYR A 23 -30.59 11.39 16.17
C TYR A 23 -30.81 12.60 15.25
N GLU A 24 -29.80 12.94 14.45
CA GLU A 24 -29.94 13.97 13.44
C GLU A 24 -30.87 13.49 12.31
N PRO A 25 -31.80 14.31 11.80
CA PRO A 25 -32.72 13.92 10.73
C PRO A 25 -32.02 13.40 9.46
N ARG A 26 -30.76 13.80 9.22
CA ARG A 26 -29.94 13.29 8.11
C ARG A 26 -29.62 11.81 8.22
N VAL A 27 -29.56 11.24 9.42
CA VAL A 27 -29.23 9.83 9.65
C VAL A 27 -30.23 8.92 8.95
N VAL A 28 -31.52 9.26 9.01
CA VAL A 28 -32.58 8.49 8.32
C VAL A 28 -32.34 8.47 6.82
N SER A 29 -32.00 9.62 6.22
CA SER A 29 -31.69 9.71 4.80
C SER A 29 -30.42 8.94 4.42
N GLN A 30 -29.39 8.97 5.27
CA GLN A 30 -28.13 8.26 5.04
C GLN A 30 -28.32 6.74 5.14
N LEU A 31 -29.06 6.27 6.14
CA LEU A 31 -29.40 4.86 6.28
C LEU A 31 -30.24 4.36 5.11
N LEU A 32 -31.17 5.20 4.63
CA LEU A 32 -31.98 4.89 3.46
C LEU A 32 -31.11 4.79 2.19
N GLU A 33 -30.20 5.75 1.97
CA GLU A 33 -29.24 5.70 0.85
C GLU A 33 -28.36 4.44 0.94
N PHE A 34 -27.84 4.14 2.14
CA PHE A 34 -27.05 2.95 2.39
C PHE A 34 -27.83 1.67 2.07
N ALA A 35 -29.07 1.55 2.55
CA ALA A 35 -29.90 0.37 2.30
C ALA A 35 -30.13 0.13 0.81
N TYR A 36 -30.51 1.17 0.06
CA TYR A 36 -30.71 1.04 -1.39
C TYR A 36 -29.41 0.76 -2.13
N ARG A 37 -28.30 1.42 -1.78
CA ARG A 37 -26.99 1.13 -2.39
C ARG A 37 -26.54 -0.29 -2.04
N TYR A 38 -26.75 -0.74 -0.81
CA TYR A 38 -26.38 -2.07 -0.36
C TYR A 38 -27.19 -3.15 -1.07
N VAL A 39 -28.50 -2.98 -1.29
CA VAL A 39 -29.31 -3.95 -2.04
C VAL A 39 -28.90 -4.00 -3.52
N ASN A 40 -28.62 -2.85 -4.12
CA ASN A 40 -28.09 -2.80 -5.49
C ASN A 40 -26.70 -3.43 -5.57
N ILE A 41 -25.82 -3.13 -4.62
CA ILE A 41 -24.53 -3.80 -4.46
C ILE A 41 -24.76 -5.28 -4.24
N LEU A 42 -25.74 -5.71 -3.45
CA LEU A 42 -26.02 -7.13 -3.18
C LEU A 42 -26.40 -7.88 -4.46
N PHE A 43 -27.21 -7.24 -5.32
CA PHE A 43 -27.64 -7.77 -6.60
C PHE A 43 -26.48 -7.82 -7.62
N ILE A 44 -25.58 -6.83 -7.59
CA ILE A 44 -24.41 -6.75 -8.47
C ILE A 44 -23.25 -7.65 -7.94
N THR A 45 -23.06 -7.70 -6.63
CA THR A 45 -21.97 -8.36 -5.89
C THR A 45 -22.30 -9.78 -5.47
N SER A 46 -23.54 -10.28 -5.66
CA SER A 46 -23.80 -11.71 -5.49
C SER A 46 -22.93 -12.57 -6.40
N ALA A 47 -22.35 -11.97 -7.46
CA ALA A 47 -21.27 -12.54 -8.27
C ALA A 47 -19.89 -12.59 -7.57
N TRP A 48 -19.65 -11.77 -6.54
CA TRP A 48 -18.39 -11.65 -5.77
C TRP A 48 -18.52 -12.12 -4.31
N ARG A 49 -19.64 -12.75 -3.93
CA ARG A 49 -19.83 -13.33 -2.57
C ARG A 49 -19.06 -14.64 -2.34
N GLY A 50 -17.96 -14.86 -3.05
CA GLY A 50 -16.82 -15.65 -2.57
C GLY A 50 -15.70 -14.67 -2.27
N ALA A 51 -15.16 -14.53 -1.08
CA ALA A 51 -14.78 -15.61 -0.20
C ALA A 51 -14.63 -15.04 1.21
N ARG A 52 -15.43 -15.52 2.16
CA ARG A 52 -14.82 -15.75 3.47
C ARG A 52 -13.90 -16.94 3.23
N PRO A 53 -12.57 -16.80 3.38
CA PRO A 53 -11.68 -17.93 3.16
C PRO A 53 -12.10 -19.04 4.12
N ASP A 54 -12.35 -20.23 3.58
CA ASP A 54 -12.78 -21.35 4.39
C ASP A 54 -11.71 -21.68 5.45
N ARG A 55 -12.15 -22.14 6.62
CA ARG A 55 -11.24 -22.45 7.72
C ARG A 55 -10.22 -23.50 7.29
N GLN A 56 -10.63 -24.49 6.50
CA GLN A 56 -9.74 -25.54 6.01
C GLN A 56 -8.63 -24.97 5.12
N PHE A 57 -8.97 -24.05 4.23
CA PHE A 57 -8.01 -23.36 3.36
C PHE A 57 -6.99 -22.54 4.17
N MET A 58 -7.44 -21.82 5.20
CA MET A 58 -6.56 -21.07 6.09
C MET A 58 -5.60 -21.99 6.87
N LEU A 59 -6.07 -23.17 7.28
CA LEU A 59 -5.25 -24.17 7.97
C LEU A 59 -4.20 -24.78 7.06
N GLU A 60 -4.56 -25.13 5.82
CA GLU A 60 -3.63 -25.64 4.81
C GLU A 60 -2.50 -24.63 4.54
N LEU A 61 -2.86 -23.35 4.36
CA LEU A 61 -1.87 -22.28 4.20
C LEU A 61 -0.98 -22.11 5.44
N ALA A 62 -1.56 -22.22 6.63
CA ALA A 62 -0.81 -22.11 7.88
C ALA A 62 0.18 -23.27 8.04
N GLU A 63 -0.22 -24.50 7.74
CA GLU A 63 0.67 -25.67 7.76
C GLU A 63 1.83 -25.50 6.78
N GLN A 64 1.55 -25.05 5.56
CA GLN A 64 2.58 -24.80 4.55
C GLN A 64 3.58 -23.73 5.01
N LYS A 65 3.10 -22.61 5.58
CA LYS A 65 3.97 -21.50 6.04
C LYS A 65 4.74 -21.83 7.31
N ASN A 66 4.13 -22.54 8.25
CA ASN A 66 4.72 -22.86 9.55
C ASN A 66 5.68 -24.06 9.49
N SER A 67 5.80 -24.72 8.33
CA SER A 67 6.81 -25.77 8.09
C SER A 67 8.26 -25.27 8.20
N ILE A 68 8.49 -23.96 8.06
CA ILE A 68 9.81 -23.35 8.14
C ILE A 68 10.09 -22.98 9.61
N PRO A 69 11.14 -23.56 10.25
CA PRO A 69 11.46 -23.26 11.64
C PRO A 69 11.87 -21.79 11.79
N LEU A 70 11.59 -21.23 12.97
CA LEU A 70 11.91 -19.84 13.27
C LEU A 70 13.44 -19.62 13.21
N PRO A 71 13.91 -18.48 12.68
CA PRO A 71 15.32 -18.12 12.72
C PRO A 71 15.83 -18.04 14.16
N ALA A 72 17.06 -18.52 14.41
CA ALA A 72 17.68 -18.47 15.73
C ALA A 72 17.81 -17.02 16.24
N ILE A 73 17.26 -16.75 17.42
CA ILE A 73 17.33 -15.44 18.07
C ILE A 73 18.74 -15.27 18.66
N ARG A 74 19.53 -14.34 18.11
CA ARG A 74 20.85 -13.98 18.67
C ARG A 74 20.68 -13.03 19.86
N GLN A 75 21.50 -13.17 20.90
CA GLN A 75 21.48 -12.40 22.16
C GLN A 75 21.91 -10.92 22.03
N ASN A 76 21.54 -10.23 20.96
CA ASN A 76 21.78 -8.79 20.84
C ASN A 76 20.52 -8.08 21.33
N PHE A 77 20.66 -7.22 22.34
CA PHE A 77 19.58 -6.35 22.79
C PHE A 77 19.25 -5.32 21.69
N GLY A 78 17.96 -5.16 21.35
CA GLY A 78 17.48 -4.15 20.40
C GLY A 78 16.74 -4.69 19.17
N MET A 79 16.16 -3.77 18.39
CA MET A 79 15.38 -4.09 17.18
C MET A 79 16.30 -4.45 16.01
N ARG A 80 16.12 -5.64 15.43
CA ARG A 80 16.81 -6.04 14.19
C ARG A 80 16.04 -5.51 12.99
N LEU A 81 16.50 -4.39 12.44
CA LEU A 81 16.02 -3.94 11.14
C LEU A 81 16.47 -4.92 10.05
N PRO A 82 15.66 -5.12 8.99
CA PRO A 82 16.12 -5.74 7.75
C PRO A 82 17.38 -5.05 7.21
N ASN A 83 18.05 -5.65 6.22
CA ASN A 83 19.14 -4.95 5.52
C ASN A 83 18.66 -3.57 5.05
N ASP A 84 19.56 -2.57 5.04
CA ASP A 84 19.26 -1.18 4.65
C ASP A 84 18.49 -1.07 3.32
N ARG A 85 18.73 -1.99 2.37
CA ARG A 85 18.02 -2.08 1.09
C ARG A 85 16.52 -2.40 1.21
N PHE A 86 16.11 -3.03 2.31
CA PHE A 86 14.72 -3.35 2.63
C PHE A 86 14.14 -2.39 3.69
N CYS A 87 14.92 -1.39 4.13
CA CYS A 87 14.46 -0.36 5.03
C CYS A 87 13.94 0.85 4.24
N LEU A 88 12.70 1.24 4.51
CA LEU A 88 12.07 2.45 3.94
C LEU A 88 12.53 3.74 4.65
N VAL A 89 13.81 3.80 5.02
CA VAL A 89 14.40 4.94 5.74
C VAL A 89 14.95 5.98 4.75
N GLN A 90 15.10 5.61 3.48
CA GLN A 90 15.67 6.47 2.46
C GLN A 90 14.60 7.41 1.85
N PRO A 91 14.95 8.68 1.56
CA PRO A 91 14.08 9.57 0.80
C PRO A 91 13.83 8.97 -0.60
N ASN A 92 12.64 8.43 -0.80
CA ASN A 92 12.18 7.90 -2.09
C ASN A 92 11.64 9.00 -3.02
N MET A 93 11.54 10.24 -2.52
CA MET A 93 11.10 11.40 -3.26
C MET A 93 12.13 12.52 -3.10
N GLN A 94 12.67 12.98 -4.21
CA GLN A 94 13.49 14.20 -4.26
C GLN A 94 12.78 15.20 -5.16
N TRP A 95 12.41 16.34 -4.60
CA TRP A 95 11.95 17.46 -5.39
C TRP A 95 13.15 18.03 -6.15
N LYS A 96 13.11 17.92 -7.48
CA LYS A 96 14.12 18.52 -8.35
C LYS A 96 13.66 19.91 -8.78
N SER A 97 14.59 20.85 -8.92
CA SER A 97 14.29 22.15 -9.49
C SER A 97 13.82 22.00 -10.95
N ARG A 98 13.06 22.99 -11.44
CA ARG A 98 12.55 22.98 -12.82
C ARG A 98 13.68 22.94 -13.85
N GLU A 99 14.83 23.55 -13.55
CA GLU A 99 16.04 23.51 -14.39
C GLU A 99 16.63 22.10 -14.45
N ARG A 100 16.82 21.46 -13.28
CA ARG A 100 17.34 20.09 -13.20
C ARG A 100 16.44 19.08 -13.91
N LEU A 101 15.12 19.28 -13.88
CA LEU A 101 14.15 18.45 -14.62
C LEU A 101 14.29 18.61 -16.14
N ARG A 102 14.57 19.83 -16.63
CA ARG A 102 14.83 20.07 -18.06
C ARG A 102 16.13 19.42 -18.52
N GLU A 103 17.21 19.58 -17.75
CA GLU A 103 18.51 18.95 -18.03
C GLU A 103 18.39 17.41 -18.08
N LEU A 104 17.64 16.81 -17.16
CA LEU A 104 17.39 15.36 -17.14
C LEU A 104 16.56 14.90 -18.35
N ALA A 105 15.56 15.68 -18.78
CA ALA A 105 14.77 15.37 -19.97
C ALA A 105 15.63 15.47 -21.24
N GLU A 106 16.51 16.47 -21.33
CA GLU A 106 17.47 16.63 -22.41
C GLU A 106 18.48 15.48 -22.44
N GLN A 107 19.03 15.08 -21.28
CA GLN A 107 19.93 13.93 -21.18
C GLN A 107 19.25 12.61 -21.54
N MET A 108 18.00 12.39 -21.11
CA MET A 108 17.24 11.20 -21.54
C MET A 108 17.00 11.18 -23.05
N SER A 109 16.77 12.34 -23.66
CA SER A 109 16.60 12.43 -25.12
C SER A 109 17.91 12.19 -25.88
N ARG A 110 19.06 12.61 -25.33
CA ARG A 110 20.39 12.34 -25.90
C ARG A 110 20.76 10.87 -25.76
N ASN A 111 20.57 10.28 -24.58
CA ASN A 111 20.86 8.87 -24.36
C ASN A 111 19.98 7.98 -25.25
N GLN A 112 18.70 8.30 -25.44
CA GLN A 112 17.83 7.55 -26.37
C GLN A 112 18.29 7.66 -27.84
N LYS A 113 18.82 8.82 -28.25
CA LYS A 113 19.43 8.98 -29.59
C LYS A 113 20.72 8.16 -29.73
N GLU A 114 21.59 8.20 -28.73
CA GLU A 114 22.83 7.42 -28.71
C GLU A 114 22.57 5.91 -28.65
N GLU A 115 21.51 5.45 -27.97
CA GLU A 115 21.11 4.04 -27.91
C GLU A 115 20.50 3.54 -29.22
N ALA A 116 19.79 4.42 -29.95
CA ALA A 116 19.30 4.13 -31.30
C ALA A 116 20.45 4.05 -32.32
N GLU A 117 21.49 4.87 -32.17
CA GLU A 117 22.69 4.87 -33.01
C GLU A 117 23.65 3.70 -32.69
N ARG A 118 23.65 3.19 -31.45
CA ARG A 118 24.46 2.05 -30.98
C ARG A 118 23.78 0.68 -31.16
N SER A 119 22.90 0.52 -32.14
CA SER A 119 22.16 -0.72 -32.36
C SER A 119 22.70 -1.62 -33.48
N THR A 120 23.87 -1.30 -34.07
CA THR A 120 24.45 -2.12 -35.14
C THR A 120 25.61 -3.04 -34.74
N GLU A 121 26.33 -2.86 -33.62
CA GLU A 121 27.43 -3.77 -33.27
C GLU A 121 27.54 -4.06 -31.75
N THR A 122 27.37 -5.34 -31.40
CA THR A 122 27.61 -6.06 -30.13
C THR A 122 26.41 -6.32 -29.19
N PRO A 123 26.16 -7.59 -28.79
CA PRO A 123 25.08 -7.97 -27.88
C PRO A 123 25.36 -7.51 -26.44
N ARG A 124 24.33 -6.93 -25.80
CA ARG A 124 24.32 -6.51 -24.39
C ARG A 124 24.64 -7.68 -23.45
N GLN A 125 25.79 -7.62 -22.78
CA GLN A 125 26.08 -8.45 -21.61
C GLN A 125 25.17 -7.99 -20.46
N THR A 126 24.28 -8.86 -20.00
CA THR A 126 23.40 -8.64 -18.82
C THR A 126 24.21 -8.72 -17.53
N ARG A 127 25.17 -7.82 -17.35
CA ARG A 127 25.78 -7.64 -16.05
C ARG A 127 24.80 -6.81 -15.22
N PRO A 128 24.28 -7.31 -14.08
CA PRO A 128 23.46 -6.47 -13.21
C PRO A 128 24.32 -5.26 -12.82
N GLU A 129 23.88 -4.06 -13.22
CA GLU A 129 24.54 -2.84 -12.78
C GLU A 129 24.43 -2.80 -11.26
N ALA A 130 25.59 -2.71 -10.61
CA ALA A 130 25.63 -2.44 -9.19
C ALA A 130 24.98 -1.07 -9.00
N ILE A 131 23.76 -1.05 -8.45
CA ILE A 131 23.22 0.17 -7.85
C ILE A 131 24.28 0.57 -6.84
N THR A 132 25.05 1.61 -7.16
CA THR A 132 26.02 2.16 -6.22
C THR A 132 25.16 2.74 -5.12
N SER A 133 24.94 1.95 -4.07
CA SER A 133 24.35 2.44 -2.85
C SER A 133 25.28 3.55 -2.39
N VAL A 134 24.82 4.80 -2.49
CA VAL A 134 25.60 5.98 -2.06
C VAL A 134 25.91 5.92 -0.55
N LEU A 135 25.33 4.94 0.15
CA LEU A 135 25.57 4.65 1.56
C LEU A 135 26.43 3.40 1.73
N LYS A 136 27.69 3.45 1.29
CA LYS A 136 28.74 2.88 2.15
C LYS A 136 28.76 3.85 3.32
N ARG A 137 28.10 3.52 4.45
CA ARG A 137 28.34 4.28 5.70
C ARG A 137 29.85 4.38 5.77
N ARG A 138 30.39 5.62 5.83
CA ARG A 138 31.82 5.75 6.03
C ARG A 138 32.14 4.91 7.27
N PRO A 139 33.20 4.08 7.26
CA PRO A 139 33.62 3.44 8.49
C PRO A 139 33.65 4.52 9.57
N ILE A 140 33.13 4.19 10.75
CA ILE A 140 33.28 5.07 11.91
C ILE A 140 34.80 5.26 12.04
N ASP A 141 35.27 6.45 11.72
CA ASP A 141 36.62 6.83 12.09
C ASP A 141 36.61 6.77 13.63
N GLU A 142 37.49 5.97 14.22
CA GLU A 142 37.53 5.74 15.68
C GLU A 142 37.85 7.01 16.50
N GLU A 143 37.95 8.17 15.86
CA GLU A 143 38.32 9.45 16.45
C GLU A 143 37.12 10.32 16.88
N ASP A 144 35.88 9.97 16.53
CA ASP A 144 34.68 10.73 16.95
C ASP A 144 34.06 10.26 18.29
N TYR A 145 34.83 9.51 19.10
CA TYR A 145 34.43 9.09 20.45
C TYR A 145 35.25 9.81 21.53
N ASP A 146 35.36 11.13 21.43
CA ASP A 146 35.57 12.02 22.59
C ASP A 146 35.45 13.49 22.15
N THR A 147 34.28 14.10 22.39
CA THR A 147 34.04 15.42 23.04
C THR A 147 32.55 15.76 23.02
#